data_AF-A0A8J4Y2U8-F1
#
_entry.id   AF-A0A8J4Y2U8-F1
#
_cell.length_a   1.000
_cell.length_b   1.000
_cell.length_c   1.000
_cell.angle_alpha   90.00
_cell.angle_beta   90.00
_cell.angle_gamma   90.00
#
_symmetry.space_group_name_H-M   'P 1'
#
loop_
_entity.id
_entity.type
_entity.pdbx_description
1 polymer ?
#
loop_
_entity_poly.entity_id
_entity_poly.type
_entity_poly.pdbx_seq_one_letter_code
_entity_poly.pdbx_strand_id
1 'polypeptide(L)'
;MSDWLLHLKATEMMLPYMFAAHKYNYSRYGLYYVRSMTRIQPDILAKFYKGQQSLRHTAGLWNGEWSDMFIETTWMRKGHGPGGIIGNTENPKRWPHGSTAWMLS
;
A
#
# COMPACT_ATOMS: atom_id res chain seq x y z
N MET A 1 1.89 -5.59 15.58
CA MET A 1 1.04 -6.34 14.63
C MET A 1 -0.25 -5.55 14.49
N SER A 2 -0.80 -5.41 13.29
CA SER A 2 -2.02 -4.61 13.08
C SER A 2 -3.26 -5.39 13.55
N ASP A 3 -4.06 -4.80 14.44
CA ASP A 3 -5.32 -5.37 14.93
C ASP A 3 -6.49 -4.90 14.04
N TRP A 4 -7.07 -5.85 13.31
CA TRP A 4 -8.14 -5.58 12.36
C TRP A 4 -9.47 -5.20 13.02
N LEU A 5 -9.81 -5.82 14.16
CA LEU A 5 -11.07 -5.51 14.86
C LEU A 5 -11.01 -4.11 15.46
N LEU A 6 -9.88 -3.79 16.08
CA LEU A 6 -9.64 -2.46 16.62
C LEU A 6 -9.70 -1.39 15.52
N HIS A 7 -9.09 -1.66 14.35
CA HIS A 7 -9.14 -0.77 13.20
C HIS A 7 -10.57 -0.49 12.72
N LEU A 8 -11.38 -1.55 12.52
CA LEU A 8 -12.77 -1.39 12.08
C LEU A 8 -13.61 -0.67 13.13
N LYS A 9 -13.42 -0.98 14.42
CA LYS A 9 -14.15 -0.34 15.49
C LYS A 9 -13.80 1.15 15.61
N ALA A 10 -12.52 1.49 15.53
CA ALA A 10 -12.07 2.87 15.54
C ALA A 10 -12.61 3.65 14.33
N THR A 11 -12.61 3.03 13.14
CA THR A 11 -13.16 3.64 11.93
C THR A 11 -14.66 3.91 12.07
N GLU A 12 -15.43 2.94 12.58
CA GLU A 12 -16.86 3.09 12.84
C GLU A 12 -17.15 4.24 13.82
N MET A 13 -16.39 4.32 14.93
CA MET A 13 -16.55 5.39 15.94
C MET A 13 -16.18 6.78 15.40
N MET A 14 -15.30 6.87 14.40
CA MET A 14 -14.90 8.14 13.79
C MET A 14 -15.92 8.69 12.78
N LEU A 15 -16.79 7.84 12.22
CA LEU A 15 -17.74 8.25 11.18
C LEU A 15 -18.67 9.40 11.61
N PRO A 16 -19.30 9.40 12.79
CA PRO A 16 -20.14 10.51 13.24
C PRO A 16 -19.40 11.84 13.25
N TYR A 17 -18.14 11.86 13.68
CA TYR A 17 -17.30 13.05 13.70
C TYR A 17 -16.96 13.53 12.29
N MET A 18 -16.72 12.61 11.35
CA MET A 18 -16.49 12.95 9.93
C MET A 18 -17.74 13.59 9.29
N PHE A 19 -18.93 13.09 9.64
CA PHE A 19 -20.19 13.69 9.21
C PHE A 19 -20.39 15.08 9.82
N ALA A 20 -20.13 15.23 11.12
CA ALA A 20 -20.22 16.52 11.82
C ALA A 20 -19.22 17.55 11.28
N ALA A 21 -18.03 17.12 10.85
CA ALA A 21 -17.00 17.98 10.26
C ALA A 21 -17.23 18.29 8.77
N HIS A 22 -18.41 17.96 8.22
CA HIS A 22 -18.76 18.13 6.80
C HIS A 22 -17.78 17.45 5.82
N LYS A 23 -17.08 16.38 6.25
CA LYS A 23 -16.19 15.59 5.40
C LYS A 23 -16.98 14.49 4.69
N TYR A 24 -17.95 14.90 3.86
CA TYR A 24 -18.93 13.99 3.29
C TYR A 24 -18.32 12.88 2.43
N ASN A 25 -17.29 13.17 1.63
CA ASN A 25 -16.62 12.14 0.82
C ASN A 25 -16.00 11.05 1.71
N TYR A 26 -15.21 11.45 2.71
CA TYR A 26 -14.64 10.52 3.68
C TYR A 26 -15.70 9.77 4.47
N SER A 27 -16.80 10.42 4.84
CA SER A 27 -17.88 9.80 5.59
C SER A 27 -18.65 8.76 4.76
N ARG A 28 -18.94 9.06 3.48
CA ARG A 28 -19.62 8.15 2.55
C ARG A 28 -18.76 6.92 2.25
N TYR A 29 -17.51 7.13 1.84
CA TYR A 29 -16.60 6.03 1.50
C TYR A 29 -16.17 5.27 2.74
N GLY A 30 -15.99 5.93 3.88
CA GLY A 30 -15.70 5.30 5.17
C GLY A 30 -16.84 4.39 5.64
N LEU A 31 -18.10 4.83 5.51
CA LEU A 31 -19.26 3.99 5.82
C LEU A 31 -19.35 2.78 4.89
N TYR A 32 -19.14 2.99 3.59
CA TYR A 32 -19.09 1.90 2.61
C TYR A 32 -17.97 0.90 2.92
N TYR A 33 -16.79 1.40 3.29
CA TYR A 33 -15.65 0.59 3.70
C TYR A 33 -15.98 -0.26 4.92
N VAL A 34 -16.49 0.32 6.01
CA VAL A 34 -16.85 -0.44 7.22
C VAL A 34 -17.86 -1.55 6.89
N ARG A 35 -18.92 -1.23 6.13
CA ARG A 35 -19.92 -2.23 5.72
C ARG A 35 -19.32 -3.35 4.88
N SER A 36 -18.49 -3.02 3.90
CA SER A 36 -17.83 -4.00 3.03
C SER A 36 -16.89 -4.90 3.84
N MET A 37 -16.13 -4.32 4.77
CA MET A 37 -15.13 -5.04 5.56
C MET A 37 -15.74 -5.93 6.65
N THR A 38 -16.94 -5.62 7.15
CA THR A 38 -17.69 -6.53 8.04
C THR A 38 -18.24 -7.77 7.34
N ARG A 39 -18.31 -7.77 6.00
CA ARG A 39 -18.88 -8.85 5.19
C ARG A 39 -17.85 -9.53 4.29
N ILE A 40 -16.57 -9.39 4.62
CA ILE A 40 -15.49 -9.95 3.83
C ILE A 40 -15.51 -11.49 3.89
N GLN A 41 -15.02 -12.13 2.82
CA GLN A 41 -14.95 -13.59 2.77
C GLN A 41 -14.04 -14.15 3.88
N PRO A 42 -14.38 -15.30 4.48
CA PRO A 42 -13.71 -15.80 5.68
C PRO A 42 -12.24 -16.18 5.47
N ASP A 43 -11.86 -16.60 4.27
CA ASP A 43 -10.48 -16.91 3.88
C ASP A 43 -9.59 -15.65 3.86
N ILE A 44 -10.14 -14.53 3.40
CA ILE A 44 -9.50 -13.22 3.42
C ILE A 44 -9.46 -12.69 4.84
N LEU A 45 -10.56 -12.80 5.60
CA LEU A 45 -10.63 -12.36 6.99
C LEU A 45 -9.54 -13.01 7.85
N ALA A 46 -9.26 -14.30 7.65
CA ALA A 46 -8.21 -15.01 8.35
C ALA A 46 -6.80 -14.41 8.11
N LYS A 47 -6.55 -13.85 6.92
CA LYS A 47 -5.29 -13.15 6.60
C LYS A 47 -5.20 -11.80 7.32
N PHE A 48 -6.33 -11.10 7.45
CA PHE A 48 -6.42 -9.83 8.17
C PHE A 48 -6.21 -10.03 9.69
N TYR A 49 -6.74 -11.10 10.28
CA TYR A 49 -6.43 -11.41 11.68
C TYR A 49 -4.96 -11.77 11.92
N LYS A 50 -4.25 -12.23 10.89
CA LYS A 50 -2.80 -12.44 10.94
C LYS A 50 -1.98 -11.16 10.76
N GLY A 51 -2.63 -9.99 10.61
CA GLY A 51 -1.94 -8.72 10.42
C GLY A 51 -1.43 -8.47 9.00
N GLN A 52 -1.89 -9.23 8.01
CA GLN A 52 -1.44 -9.14 6.61
C GLN A 52 -2.06 -7.98 5.82
N GLN A 53 -2.87 -7.15 6.47
CA GLN A 53 -3.48 -5.94 5.90
C GLN A 53 -2.55 -4.72 5.87
N SER A 54 -1.41 -4.78 6.57
CA SER A 54 -0.44 -3.68 6.66
C SER A 54 0.93 -4.13 6.17
N LEU A 55 1.58 -3.31 5.36
CA LEU A 55 2.97 -3.47 4.93
C LEU A 55 3.90 -2.64 5.83
N ARG A 56 5.21 -2.88 5.79
CA ARG A 56 6.20 -2.12 6.56
C ARG A 56 7.52 -2.01 5.80
N HIS A 57 8.13 -0.82 5.81
CA HIS A 57 9.47 -0.60 5.24
C HIS A 57 10.59 -1.12 6.16
N THR A 58 10.39 -1.02 7.48
CA THR A 58 11.36 -1.40 8.51
C THR A 58 10.69 -2.14 9.66
N ALA A 59 11.45 -3.01 10.33
CA ALA A 59 10.97 -3.67 11.54
C ALA A 59 10.89 -2.66 12.70
N GLY A 60 9.70 -2.47 13.28
CA GLY A 60 9.47 -1.57 14.40
C GLY A 60 8.01 -1.60 14.85
N LEU A 61 7.74 -1.10 16.06
CA LEU A 61 6.38 -0.92 16.58
C LEU A 61 5.76 0.32 15.89
N TRP A 62 4.50 0.22 15.45
CA TRP A 62 3.76 1.30 14.76
C TRP A 62 4.20 1.71 13.36
N ASN A 63 5.12 0.98 12.72
CA ASN A 63 5.60 1.25 11.36
C ASN A 63 4.77 0.56 10.25
N GLY A 64 3.49 0.31 10.50
CA GLY A 64 2.59 -0.35 9.55
C GLY A 64 1.92 0.68 8.64
N GLU A 65 2.11 0.57 7.33
CA GLU A 65 1.46 1.40 6.32
C GLU A 65 0.51 0.58 5.46
N TRP A 66 -0.48 1.24 4.87
CA TRP A 66 -1.38 0.62 3.91
C TRP A 66 -0.71 0.45 2.55
N SER A 67 -1.14 -0.54 1.76
CA SER A 67 -0.44 -0.92 0.52
C SER A 67 -0.34 0.21 -0.50
N ASP A 68 -1.36 1.06 -0.58
CA ASP A 68 -1.39 2.22 -1.49
C ASP A 68 -0.30 3.23 -1.14
N MET A 69 -0.26 3.65 0.13
CA MET A 69 0.77 4.54 0.66
C MET A 69 2.17 3.92 0.58
N PHE A 70 2.28 2.60 0.74
CA PHE A 70 3.54 1.87 0.58
C PHE A 70 4.05 1.92 -0.87
N ILE A 71 3.18 1.75 -1.87
CA ILE A 71 3.54 1.83 -3.30
C ILE A 71 3.95 3.25 -3.67
N GLU A 72 3.23 4.25 -3.18
CA GLU A 72 3.53 5.66 -3.44
C GLU A 72 4.91 6.05 -2.88
N THR A 73 5.20 5.66 -1.64
CA THR A 73 6.46 5.96 -0.96
C THR A 73 7.66 5.16 -1.48
N THR A 74 7.43 3.98 -2.05
CA THR A 74 8.51 3.16 -2.65
C THR A 74 8.62 3.34 -4.15
N TRP A 75 7.61 2.91 -4.90
CA TRP A 75 7.66 2.73 -6.34
C TRP A 75 7.48 4.05 -7.07
N MET A 76 6.47 4.85 -6.69
CA MET A 76 6.24 6.16 -7.33
C MET A 76 7.38 7.13 -7.04
N ARG A 77 7.89 7.14 -5.80
CA ARG A 77 9.09 7.92 -5.44
C ARG A 77 10.32 7.52 -6.26
N LYS A 78 10.54 6.21 -6.48
CA LYS A 78 11.62 5.72 -7.35
C LYS A 78 11.38 6.09 -8.82
N GLY A 79 10.13 6.06 -9.28
CA GLY A 79 9.70 6.41 -10.63
C GLY A 79 9.80 7.90 -10.98
N HIS A 80 9.69 8.79 -10.00
CA HIS A 80 9.77 10.25 -10.21
C HIS A 80 11.12 10.87 -9.82
N GLY A 81 12.08 10.07 -9.32
CA GLY A 81 13.45 10.53 -9.08
C GLY A 81 14.23 10.76 -10.39
N PRO A 82 15.42 11.39 -10.35
CA PRO A 82 16.28 11.69 -11.52
C PRO A 82 16.89 10.45 -12.24
N GLY A 83 16.22 9.30 -12.16
CA GLY A 83 16.50 8.06 -12.88
C GLY A 83 15.33 7.07 -12.85
N GLY A 84 14.10 7.57 -12.68
CA GLY A 84 12.92 6.75 -12.50
C GLY A 84 12.33 6.17 -13.78
N ILE A 85 11.44 5.20 -13.62
CA ILE A 85 10.87 4.36 -14.67
C ILE A 85 9.94 5.20 -15.56
N ILE A 86 10.39 5.50 -16.77
CA ILE A 86 9.58 6.08 -17.85
C ILE A 86 9.03 4.91 -18.68
N GLY A 87 7.81 4.46 -18.36
CA GLY A 87 7.12 3.43 -19.12
C GLY A 87 7.80 2.04 -19.10
N ASN A 88 7.21 1.09 -19.82
CA ASN A 88 7.62 -0.32 -19.89
C ASN A 88 8.94 -0.57 -20.65
N THR A 89 9.83 0.42 -20.67
CA THR A 89 11.11 0.36 -21.37
C THR A 89 12.21 0.67 -20.37
N GLU A 90 12.82 -0.39 -19.81
CA GLU A 90 14.17 -0.25 -19.29
C GLU A 90 15.05 0.33 -20.41
N ASN A 91 15.62 1.51 -20.20
CA ASN A 91 16.54 2.10 -21.15
C ASN A 91 17.76 1.16 -21.28
N PRO A 92 18.01 0.52 -22.45
CA PRO A 92 19.06 -0.48 -22.59
C PRO A 92 20.46 0.09 -22.38
N LYS A 93 20.60 1.42 -22.48
CA LYS A 93 21.89 2.13 -22.48
C LYS A 93 22.57 2.23 -21.12
N ARG A 94 22.05 1.58 -20.07
CA ARG A 94 22.65 1.63 -18.72
C ARG A 94 23.23 0.31 -18.23
N TRP A 95 23.22 -0.76 -19.04
CA TRP A 95 24.01 -1.97 -18.77
C TRP A 95 25.49 -1.65 -18.97
N PRO A 96 26.34 -1.60 -17.94
CA PRO A 96 27.76 -1.33 -18.13
C PRO A 96 28.48 -2.66 -18.37
N HIS A 97 27.99 -3.52 -19.27
CA HIS A 97 28.69 -4.76 -19.67
C HIS A 97 28.30 -5.11 -21.11
N GLY A 98 28.82 -4.30 -22.02
CA GLY A 98 28.93 -4.62 -23.44
C GLY A 98 30.40 -4.53 -23.86
N SER A 99 31.32 -5.11 -23.08
CA SER A 99 32.66 -5.42 -23.58
C SER A 99 32.52 -6.66 -24.46
N THR A 100 32.27 -6.45 -25.74
CA THR A 100 32.54 -7.45 -26.77
C THR A 100 34.04 -7.73 -26.78
N ALA A 101 34.47 -8.74 -26.03
CA ALA A 101 35.71 -9.44 -26.25
C ALA A 101 35.58 -10.85 -25.68
N TRP A 102 35.72 -11.84 -26.57
CA TRP A 102 35.90 -13.27 -26.33
C TRP A 102 34.64 -14.15 -26.17
N MET A 103 34.17 -14.70 -27.29
CA MET A 103 33.94 -16.14 -27.41
C MET A 103 34.11 -16.61 -28.87
N LEU A 104 35.22 -17.32 -29.10
CA LEU A 104 35.43 -18.47 -29.99
C LEU A 104 35.51 -18.27 -31.53
N SER A 105 36.73 -17.97 -31.99
CA SER A 105 37.47 -18.71 -33.04
C SER A 105 38.96 -18.39 -32.92
#